data_AF-E1YBB2-F1
#
_entry.id   AF-E1YBB2-F1
#
_cell.length_a   1.000
_cell.length_b   1.000
_cell.length_c   1.000
_cell.angle_alpha   90.00
_cell.angle_beta   90.00
_cell.angle_gamma   90.00
#
_symmetry.space_group_name_H-M   'P 1'
#
loop_
_entity.id
_entity.type
_entity.pdbx_description
1 polymer ?
#
loop_
_entity_poly.entity_id
_entity_poly.type
_entity_poly.pdbx_seq_one_letter_code
_entity_poly.pdbx_strand_id
1 'polypeptide(L)'
;MLQKALIDPVEILSNYYDPDSKLFNILMLHGEHVARKALDAASKVPHLKPDLKFIEDAALLHDIGIFKTDAPNLGCFGEHPYICHGYLGRMILEDIGLLPHALVCDRHIGVGITKEDIVKTGFRFRHAI
;
A
#
# COMPACT_ATOMS: atom_id res chain seq x y z
N MET A 1 22.30 -13.64 -12.58
CA MET A 1 21.44 -14.09 -11.47
C MET A 1 21.48 -13.00 -10.42
N LEU A 2 20.50 -12.10 -10.44
CA LEU A 2 20.42 -11.03 -9.46
C LEU A 2 19.88 -11.64 -8.17
N GLN A 3 20.67 -11.53 -7.12
CA GLN A 3 20.30 -11.87 -5.75
C GLN A 3 18.98 -11.15 -5.46
N LYS A 4 17.88 -11.91 -5.34
CA LYS A 4 16.59 -11.39 -4.89
C LYS A 4 16.86 -10.95 -3.45
N ALA A 5 17.17 -9.67 -3.24
CA ALA A 5 17.28 -9.12 -1.90
C ALA A 5 16.03 -9.56 -1.15
N LEU A 6 16.21 -10.22 0.00
CA LEU A 6 15.11 -10.58 0.86
C LEU A 6 14.46 -9.26 1.29
N ILE A 7 13.29 -8.98 0.73
CA ILE A 7 12.46 -7.85 1.12
C ILE A 7 11.89 -8.24 2.48
N ASP A 8 12.29 -7.50 3.52
CA ASP A 8 11.61 -7.52 4.80
C ASP A 8 10.75 -6.25 4.90
N PRO A 9 9.42 -6.35 4.69
CA PRO A 9 8.53 -5.20 4.73
C PRO A 9 8.49 -4.56 6.12
N VAL A 10 8.72 -5.33 7.20
CA VAL A 10 8.74 -4.78 8.57
C VAL A 10 9.99 -3.93 8.76
N GLU A 11 11.15 -4.43 8.34
CA GLU A 11 12.41 -3.67 8.36
C GLU A 11 12.29 -2.38 7.55
N ILE A 12 11.69 -2.45 6.36
CA ILE A 12 11.42 -1.27 5.53
C ILE A 12 10.55 -0.27 6.29
N LEU A 13 9.43 -0.70 6.86
CA LEU A 13 8.54 0.20 7.61
C LEU A 13 9.24 0.81 8.83
N SER A 14 10.06 0.05 9.56
CA SER A 14 10.83 0.56 10.70
C SER A 14 11.87 1.63 10.33
N ASN A 15 12.25 1.77 9.05
CA ASN A 15 13.09 2.88 8.59
C ASN A 15 12.32 4.21 8.42
N TYR A 16 10.98 4.16 8.33
CA TYR A 16 10.14 5.36 8.13
C TYR A 16 9.26 5.68 9.33
N TYR A 17 9.04 4.72 10.22
CA TYR A 17 8.17 4.82 11.38
C TYR A 17 8.93 4.41 12.63
N ASP A 18 8.67 5.11 13.73
CA ASP A 18 9.09 4.66 15.06
C ASP A 18 8.32 3.37 15.43
N PRO A 19 9.02 2.22 15.64
CA PRO A 19 8.37 0.95 15.98
C PRO A 19 7.54 0.99 17.26
N ASP A 20 7.88 1.87 18.20
CA ASP A 20 7.15 2.04 19.46
C ASP A 20 5.93 2.97 19.31
N SER A 21 5.76 3.59 18.15
CA SER A 21 4.65 4.53 17.92
C SER A 21 3.30 3.81 17.78
N LYS A 22 2.25 4.49 18.23
CA LYS A 22 0.86 4.04 18.01
C LYS A 22 0.54 3.89 16.52
N LEU A 23 1.09 4.77 15.68
CA LEU A 23 0.87 4.77 14.23
C LEU A 23 1.46 3.51 13.58
N PHE A 24 2.69 3.16 13.91
CA PHE A 24 3.32 1.94 13.40
C PHE A 24 2.52 0.70 13.77
N ASN A 25 2.07 0.59 15.03
CA ASN A 25 1.24 -0.51 15.49
C ASN A 25 -0.09 -0.61 14.71
N ILE A 26 -0.75 0.53 14.45
CA ILE A 26 -1.98 0.57 13.63
C ILE A 26 -1.68 0.11 12.20
N LEU A 27 -0.62 0.65 11.59
CA LEU A 27 -0.20 0.33 10.23
C LEU A 27 0.11 -1.17 10.07
N MET A 28 0.88 -1.74 10.99
CA MET A 28 1.25 -3.15 11.01
C MET A 28 0.02 -4.07 11.14
N LEU A 29 -0.84 -3.81 12.13
CA LEU A 29 -2.06 -4.61 12.33
C LEU A 29 -3.00 -4.54 11.13
N HIS A 30 -3.16 -3.35 10.53
CA HIS A 30 -3.94 -3.18 9.31
C HIS A 30 -3.34 -3.94 8.13
N GLY A 31 -2.03 -3.79 7.90
CA GLY A 31 -1.29 -4.52 6.87
C GLY A 31 -1.43 -6.03 6.99
N GLU A 32 -1.29 -6.59 8.20
CA GLU A 32 -1.48 -8.02 8.47
C GLU A 32 -2.90 -8.50 8.15
N HIS A 33 -3.92 -7.69 8.47
CA HIS A 33 -5.31 -7.99 8.12
C HIS A 33 -5.55 -7.99 6.61
N VAL A 34 -4.98 -7.02 5.90
CA VAL A 34 -5.05 -6.94 4.44
C VAL A 34 -4.31 -8.12 3.82
N ALA A 35 -3.11 -8.44 4.28
CA ALA A 35 -2.30 -9.56 3.79
C ALA A 35 -3.05 -10.88 3.96
N ARG A 36 -3.61 -11.15 5.14
CA ARG A 36 -4.42 -12.36 5.40
C ARG A 36 -5.58 -12.50 4.42
N LYS A 37 -6.31 -11.40 4.19
CA LYS A 37 -7.44 -11.38 3.26
C LYS A 37 -7.00 -11.55 1.80
N ALA A 38 -5.90 -10.93 1.40
CA ALA A 38 -5.35 -11.03 0.06
C ALA A 38 -4.83 -12.45 -0.24
N LEU A 39 -4.17 -13.09 0.73
CA LEU A 39 -3.71 -14.47 0.64
C LEU A 39 -4.89 -15.46 0.58
N ASP A 40 -5.94 -15.25 1.37
CA ASP A 40 -7.18 -16.04 1.28
C ASP A 40 -7.81 -15.92 -0.12
N ALA A 41 -7.87 -14.72 -0.70
CA ALA A 41 -8.35 -14.53 -2.06
C ALA A 41 -7.45 -15.22 -3.10
N ALA A 42 -6.13 -15.09 -2.97
CA ALA A 42 -5.15 -15.73 -3.85
C ALA A 42 -5.26 -17.27 -3.81
N SER A 43 -5.49 -17.84 -2.63
CA SER A 43 -5.65 -19.29 -2.45
C SER A 43 -6.83 -19.89 -3.24
N LYS A 44 -7.85 -19.08 -3.54
CA LYS A 44 -9.05 -19.48 -4.29
C LYS A 44 -8.83 -19.47 -5.81
N VAL A 45 -7.72 -18.91 -6.28
CA VAL A 45 -7.38 -18.77 -7.71
C VAL A 45 -6.00 -19.35 -8.06
N PRO A 46 -5.69 -20.61 -7.66
CA PRO A 46 -4.36 -21.19 -7.87
C PRO A 46 -3.99 -21.31 -9.36
N HIS A 47 -4.98 -21.39 -10.24
CA HIS A 47 -4.80 -21.42 -11.70
C HIS A 47 -4.15 -20.15 -12.26
N LEU A 48 -4.24 -19.02 -11.56
CA LEU A 48 -3.56 -17.76 -11.92
C LEU A 48 -2.10 -17.70 -11.45
N LYS A 49 -1.63 -18.72 -10.69
CA LYS A 49 -0.27 -18.80 -10.12
C LYS A 49 0.14 -17.52 -9.37
N PRO A 50 -0.64 -17.08 -8.36
CA PRO A 50 -0.34 -15.86 -7.63
C PRO A 50 1.01 -15.96 -6.91
N ASP A 51 1.81 -14.89 -6.94
CA ASP A 51 3.01 -14.75 -6.12
C ASP A 51 2.59 -14.37 -4.69
N LEU A 52 2.47 -15.38 -3.82
CA LEU A 52 1.98 -15.18 -2.45
C LEU A 52 2.91 -14.30 -1.62
N LYS A 53 4.23 -14.39 -1.83
CA LYS A 53 5.20 -13.57 -1.08
C LYS A 53 5.08 -12.11 -1.49
N PHE A 54 5.00 -11.84 -2.79
CA PHE A 54 4.76 -10.48 -3.28
C PHE A 54 3.42 -9.91 -2.76
N ILE A 55 2.36 -10.72 -2.73
CA ILE A 55 1.04 -10.28 -2.23
C ILE A 55 1.12 -9.89 -0.75
N GLU A 56 1.81 -10.70 0.06
CA GLU A 56 2.03 -10.42 1.48
C GLU A 56 2.87 -9.14 1.67
N ASP A 57 4.02 -9.04 1.00
CA ASP A 57 4.91 -7.89 1.11
C ASP A 57 4.24 -6.59 0.66
N ALA A 58 3.51 -6.63 -0.47
CA ALA A 58 2.78 -5.47 -0.98
C ALA A 58 1.62 -5.06 -0.07
N ALA A 59 0.93 -6.02 0.56
CA ALA A 59 -0.12 -5.73 1.53
C ALA A 59 0.42 -5.09 2.81
N LEU A 60 1.63 -5.43 3.26
CA LEU A 60 2.25 -4.78 4.41
C LEU A 60 2.73 -3.36 4.06
N LEU A 61 3.23 -3.15 2.85
CA LEU A 61 3.81 -1.87 2.42
C LEU A 61 2.81 -0.86 1.83
N HIS A 62 1.57 -1.26 1.52
CA HIS A 62 0.64 -0.44 0.71
C HIS A 62 0.33 0.94 1.29
N ASP A 63 0.44 1.10 2.62
CA ASP A 63 0.10 2.32 3.35
C ASP A 63 1.35 3.05 3.92
N ILE A 64 2.55 2.71 3.44
CA ILE A 64 3.82 3.31 3.91
C ILE A 64 3.84 4.84 3.85
N GLY A 65 3.05 5.47 2.98
CA GLY A 65 2.96 6.92 2.85
C GLY A 65 2.11 7.66 3.90
N ILE A 66 1.40 6.96 4.80
CA ILE A 66 0.44 7.59 5.74
C ILE A 66 1.08 8.71 6.59
N PHE A 67 2.31 8.54 7.07
CA PHE A 67 2.98 9.52 7.93
C PHE A 67 3.17 10.90 7.27
N LYS A 68 3.16 10.97 5.92
CA LYS A 68 3.26 12.22 5.17
C LYS A 68 1.94 12.97 5.05
N THR A 69 0.84 12.40 5.57
CA THR A 69 -0.51 12.96 5.45
C THR A 69 -1.02 13.56 6.76
N ASP A 70 -1.92 14.53 6.65
CA ASP A 70 -2.70 15.06 7.75
C ASP A 70 -3.87 14.12 8.04
N ALA A 71 -3.71 13.31 9.08
CA ALA A 71 -4.74 12.40 9.59
C ALA A 71 -4.70 12.38 11.12
N PRO A 72 -5.18 13.45 11.79
CA PRO A 72 -5.04 13.62 13.23
C PRO A 72 -5.65 12.48 14.05
N ASN A 73 -6.70 11.83 13.53
CA ASN A 73 -7.33 10.67 14.16
C ASN A 73 -6.39 9.44 14.27
N LEU A 74 -5.39 9.36 13.39
CA LEU A 74 -4.32 8.35 13.41
C LEU A 74 -3.06 8.84 14.13
N GLY A 75 -3.02 10.11 14.54
CA GLY A 75 -1.83 10.76 15.09
C GLY A 75 -0.85 11.27 14.03
N CYS A 76 -1.26 11.41 12.77
CA CYS A 76 -0.43 11.98 11.70
C CYS A 76 -0.75 13.47 11.51
N PHE A 77 0.30 14.28 11.41
CA PHE A 77 0.21 15.74 11.21
C PHE A 77 1.06 16.18 10.00
N GLY A 78 1.08 15.34 8.95
CA GLY A 78 1.83 15.63 7.73
C GLY A 78 1.20 16.76 6.89
N GLU A 79 1.84 17.10 5.78
CA GLU A 79 1.46 18.26 4.96
C GLU A 79 0.38 17.96 3.91
N HIS A 80 0.15 16.69 3.58
CA HIS A 80 -0.70 16.29 2.48
C HIS A 80 -2.08 15.76 2.93
N PRO A 81 -3.15 15.91 2.14
CA PRO A 81 -4.42 15.24 2.43
C PRO A 81 -4.27 13.71 2.55
N TYR A 82 -5.07 13.06 3.41
CA TYR A 82 -5.00 11.60 3.61
C TYR A 82 -5.03 10.80 2.31
N ILE A 83 -5.84 11.19 1.32
CA ILE A 83 -5.94 10.49 0.02
C ILE A 83 -4.59 10.40 -0.74
N CYS A 84 -3.60 11.23 -0.39
CA CYS A 84 -2.31 11.26 -1.03
C CYS A 84 -1.35 10.14 -0.60
N HIS A 85 -1.65 9.36 0.47
CA HIS A 85 -0.73 8.35 0.99
C HIS A 85 -0.32 7.30 -0.06
N GLY A 86 -1.19 6.99 -1.03
CA GLY A 86 -0.89 6.03 -2.11
C GLY A 86 0.27 6.48 -3.01
N TYR A 87 0.20 7.65 -3.63
CA TYR A 87 1.29 8.13 -4.50
C TYR A 87 2.54 8.53 -3.70
N LEU A 88 2.36 9.03 -2.46
CA LEU A 88 3.49 9.34 -1.57
C LEU A 88 4.26 8.07 -1.19
N GLY A 89 3.55 6.99 -0.89
CA GLY A 89 4.16 5.68 -0.63
C GLY A 89 4.76 5.07 -1.89
N ARG A 90 4.15 5.29 -3.07
CA ARG A 90 4.78 4.93 -4.36
C ARG A 90 6.16 5.57 -4.51
N MET A 91 6.28 6.88 -4.29
CA MET A 91 7.56 7.59 -4.40
C MET A 91 8.62 7.00 -3.46
N ILE A 92 8.24 6.66 -2.22
CA ILE A 92 9.13 6.00 -1.25
C ILE A 92 9.62 4.66 -1.79
N LEU A 93 8.71 3.82 -2.26
CA LEU A 93 9.03 2.48 -2.74
C LEU A 93 9.82 2.50 -4.06
N GLU A 94 9.60 3.47 -4.93
CA GLU A 94 10.41 3.69 -6.14
C GLU A 94 11.86 4.07 -5.79
N ASP A 95 12.06 4.95 -4.79
CA ASP A 95 13.38 5.41 -4.36
C ASP A 95 14.27 4.27 -3.82
N ILE A 96 13.65 3.29 -3.15
CA ILE A 96 14.35 2.08 -2.65
C ILE A 96 14.35 0.90 -3.66
N GLY A 97 13.92 1.12 -4.91
CA GLY A 97 13.99 0.14 -5.98
C GLY A 97 12.89 -0.93 -5.98
N LEU A 98 11.80 -0.74 -5.24
CA LEU A 98 10.67 -1.66 -5.12
C LEU A 98 9.49 -1.30 -6.05
N LEU A 99 9.79 -1.06 -7.33
CA LEU A 99 8.82 -0.63 -8.34
C LEU A 99 7.51 -1.47 -8.37
N PRO A 100 7.52 -2.82 -8.31
CA PRO A 100 6.28 -3.60 -8.28
C PRO A 100 5.39 -3.30 -7.07
N HIS A 101 5.98 -3.08 -5.89
CA HIS A 101 5.26 -2.74 -4.66
C HIS A 101 4.73 -1.29 -4.73
N ALA A 102 5.52 -0.39 -5.31
CA ALA A 102 5.14 1.00 -5.53
C ALA A 102 3.85 1.12 -6.36
N LEU A 103 3.67 0.28 -7.38
CA LEU A 103 2.44 0.25 -8.19
C LEU A 103 1.21 -0.22 -7.41
N VAL A 104 1.38 -1.10 -6.42
CA VAL A 104 0.29 -1.51 -5.53
C VAL A 104 -0.08 -0.36 -4.61
N CYS A 105 0.93 0.27 -4.00
CA CYS A 105 0.76 1.46 -3.14
C CYS A 105 -0.02 2.58 -3.84
N ASP A 106 0.31 2.91 -5.10
CA ASP A 106 -0.35 3.96 -5.87
C ASP A 106 -1.84 3.67 -6.17
N ARG A 107 -2.18 2.40 -6.43
CA ARG A 107 -3.47 2.03 -7.04
C ARG A 107 -4.50 1.49 -6.03
N HIS A 108 -4.09 1.19 -4.80
CA HIS A 108 -4.94 0.45 -3.87
C HIS A 108 -6.18 1.24 -3.39
N ILE A 109 -6.11 2.57 -3.35
CA ILE A 109 -7.25 3.44 -3.03
C ILE A 109 -8.24 3.63 -4.21
N GLY A 110 -7.99 2.99 -5.35
CA GLY A 110 -8.80 3.15 -6.55
C GLY A 110 -8.46 4.41 -7.37
N VAL A 111 -7.40 5.15 -7.01
CA VAL A 111 -6.84 6.26 -7.81
C VAL A 111 -5.92 5.72 -8.91
N GLY A 112 -6.50 4.92 -9.80
CA GLY A 112 -5.84 4.45 -11.03
C GLY A 112 -6.81 4.36 -12.20
N ILE A 113 -8.07 4.71 -11.96
CA ILE A 113 -9.14 4.81 -12.94
C ILE A 113 -9.08 6.24 -13.46
N THR A 114 -8.69 6.41 -14.72
CA THR A 114 -8.69 7.73 -15.36
C THR A 114 -10.12 8.27 -15.47
N LYS A 115 -10.28 9.57 -15.71
CA LYS A 115 -11.59 10.14 -16.02
C LYS A 115 -12.21 9.42 -17.24
N GLU A 116 -11.37 9.08 -18.21
CA GLU A 116 -11.76 8.35 -19.42
C GLU A 116 -12.25 6.94 -19.08
N ASP A 117 -11.56 6.23 -18.17
CA ASP A 117 -12.00 4.91 -17.70
C ASP A 117 -13.34 4.99 -16.96
N ILE A 118 -13.53 6.00 -16.10
CA ILE A 118 -14.80 6.25 -15.39
C ILE A 118 -15.95 6.38 -16.39
N VAL A 119 -15.77 7.20 -17.42
CA VAL A 119 -16.78 7.43 -18.47
C VAL A 119 -17.03 6.16 -19.27
N LYS A 120 -15.97 5.43 -19.62
CA LYS A 120 -16.04 4.24 -20.47
C LYS A 120 -16.70 3.04 -19.78
N THR A 121 -16.43 2.83 -18.49
CA THR A 121 -16.94 1.65 -17.75
C THR A 121 -18.18 1.97 -16.91
N GLY A 122 -18.64 3.23 -16.87
CA GLY A 122 -19.78 3.66 -16.06
C GLY A 122 -19.52 3.55 -14.55
N PHE A 123 -18.25 3.58 -14.12
CA PHE A 123 -17.87 3.41 -12.73
C PHE A 123 -18.31 4.64 -11.91
N ARG A 124 -19.16 4.48 -10.90
CA ARG A 124 -19.62 5.59 -10.06
C ARG A 124 -18.90 5.57 -8.72
N PHE A 125 -17.94 6.48 -8.52
CA PHE A 125 -17.47 6.79 -7.18
C PHE A 125 -18.56 7.54 -6.43
N ARG A 126 -19.03 7.00 -5.30
CA ARG A 126 -20.05 7.66 -4.45
C ARG A 126 -19.54 8.94 -3.77
N HIS A 127 -18.22 9.18 -3.79
CA HIS A 127 -17.57 10.36 -3.24
C HIS A 127 -16.34 10.71 -4.10
N ALA A 128 -16.55 11.13 -5.34
CA ALA A 128 -15.50 11.80 -6.09
C ALA A 128 -15.42 13.26 -5.58
N ILE A 129 -14.22 13.67 -5.16
CA ILE A 129 -13.83 15.06 -4.95
C ILE A 129 -13.82 15.82 -6.29
#